data_AF-A0A6H2NQ00-F1
#
_entry.id   AF-A0A6H2NQ00-F1
#
_cell.length_a   1.000
_cell.length_b   1.000
_cell.length_c   1.000
_cell.angle_alpha   90.00
_cell.angle_beta   90.00
_cell.angle_gamma   90.00
#
_symmetry.space_group_name_H-M   'P 1'
#
loop_
_entity.id
_entity.type
_entity.pdbx_description
1 polymer ?
#
loop_
_entity_poly.entity_id
_entity_poly.type
_entity_poly.pdbx_seq_one_letter_code
_entity_poly.pdbx_strand_id
1 'polypeptide(L)'
;AADFVYSKRRYWANLTEDGGRQLTIGNPEGQLLVINLGDRQGALHLPGADPKPIDVSEVHYCNLIQAGMNAVDLQQLTQLLLQKDDCLAAQAQELQALRDQVAQLEQQRQSLTSSQPASPSPPQSPSTSSPGSQVSAPNPVAPEAVPSHAVDETAEAQACDPKALEQQVRQAVGDQAWFCLSAATHTDLCRACHHQDLAQNSAQETGHADYSTAASHLIQALERELWHPLVVGITQYGQETQDQDMVALADGLSQAASGAVLPPLLSESWKALSVKALKAAGKPRKDLHQRVDADDTDFLPFRIDATHRVLLDEFLQGWDHPMGRWLTAAHDQAASSLAQVFQLGQLALDEDAILRHWQYQWLQQLLLGGGRQGKGILQKIFG
;
A
#
# COMPACT_ATOMS: atom_id res chain seq x y z
N ALA A 1 -12.88 -10.55 -5.34
CA ALA A 1 -12.09 -11.70 -4.87
C ALA A 1 -11.36 -11.28 -3.60
N ALA A 2 -11.25 -12.18 -2.63
CA ALA A 2 -10.59 -11.97 -1.36
C ALA A 2 -9.16 -12.51 -1.45
N ASP A 3 -8.16 -11.66 -1.21
CA ASP A 3 -6.77 -12.09 -1.12
C ASP A 3 -6.48 -12.69 0.26
N PHE A 4 -5.71 -13.77 0.31
CA PHE A 4 -5.27 -14.39 1.56
C PHE A 4 -3.96 -15.15 1.40
N VAL A 5 -3.28 -15.42 2.52
CA VAL A 5 -2.06 -16.23 2.56
C VAL A 5 -2.35 -17.52 3.34
N TYR A 6 -2.03 -18.66 2.73
CA TYR A 6 -2.18 -19.96 3.37
C TYR A 6 -0.94 -20.84 3.10
N SER A 7 -0.42 -21.50 4.12
CA SER A 7 0.75 -22.39 3.99
C SER A 7 1.93 -21.76 3.22
N LYS A 8 2.26 -20.49 3.55
CA LYS A 8 3.34 -19.71 2.90
C LYS A 8 3.16 -19.57 1.39
N ARG A 9 1.92 -19.45 0.93
CA ARG A 9 1.57 -19.18 -0.47
C ARG A 9 0.43 -18.18 -0.51
N ARG A 10 0.47 -17.30 -1.51
CA ARG A 10 -0.59 -16.33 -1.74
C ARG A 10 -1.69 -16.93 -2.62
N TYR A 11 -2.92 -16.66 -2.23
CA TYR A 11 -4.11 -17.09 -2.94
C TYR A 11 -5.11 -15.94 -3.02
N TRP A 12 -6.06 -16.08 -3.94
CA TRP A 12 -7.28 -15.30 -3.95
C TRP A 12 -8.46 -16.26 -4.00
N ALA A 13 -9.56 -15.89 -3.36
CA ALA A 13 -10.81 -16.65 -3.36
C ALA A 13 -11.95 -15.81 -3.92
N ASN A 14 -12.86 -16.44 -4.65
CA ASN A 14 -14.11 -15.82 -5.08
C ASN A 14 -15.26 -16.82 -4.88
N LEU A 15 -16.36 -16.32 -4.35
CA LEU A 15 -17.58 -17.10 -4.17
C LEU A 15 -18.63 -16.56 -5.15
N THR A 16 -19.14 -17.42 -6.01
CA THR A 16 -20.21 -17.11 -6.96
C THR A 16 -21.45 -17.90 -6.60
N GLU A 17 -22.63 -17.28 -6.64
CA GLU A 17 -23.91 -17.93 -6.29
C GLU A 17 -24.79 -18.24 -7.52
N ASP A 18 -24.32 -17.95 -8.75
CA ASP A 18 -25.04 -18.23 -9.99
C ASP A 18 -25.04 -19.73 -10.34
N GLY A 19 -26.18 -20.39 -10.15
CA GLY A 19 -26.37 -21.82 -10.47
C GLY A 19 -25.89 -22.79 -9.38
N GLY A 20 -25.50 -22.27 -8.22
CA GLY A 20 -24.96 -23.00 -7.08
C GLY A 20 -23.90 -22.17 -6.35
N ARG A 21 -23.60 -22.51 -5.09
CA ARG A 21 -22.50 -21.85 -4.35
C ARG A 21 -21.17 -22.43 -4.83
N GLN A 22 -20.48 -21.73 -5.73
CA GLN A 22 -19.20 -22.15 -6.26
C GLN A 22 -18.06 -21.30 -5.68
N LEU A 23 -17.11 -21.96 -5.01
CA LEU A 23 -15.87 -21.38 -4.55
C LEU A 23 -14.77 -21.60 -5.58
N THR A 24 -14.13 -20.52 -6.01
CA THR A 24 -12.93 -20.53 -6.85
C THR A 24 -11.76 -20.00 -6.04
N ILE A 25 -10.70 -20.80 -5.90
CA ILE A 25 -9.44 -20.40 -5.26
C ILE A 25 -8.34 -20.43 -6.31
N GLY A 26 -7.70 -19.30 -6.56
CA GLY A 26 -6.57 -19.22 -7.48
C GLY A 26 -5.28 -18.80 -6.79
N ASN A 27 -4.16 -18.99 -7.47
CA ASN A 27 -2.86 -18.48 -7.06
C ASN A 27 -2.16 -17.71 -8.20
N PRO A 28 -1.08 -16.95 -7.92
CA PRO A 28 -0.30 -16.25 -8.95
C PRO A 28 0.33 -17.15 -10.01
N GLU A 29 0.51 -18.44 -9.73
CA GLU A 29 1.07 -19.44 -10.66
C GLU A 29 0.05 -19.88 -11.74
N GLY A 30 -1.19 -19.39 -11.68
CA GLY A 30 -2.26 -19.75 -12.61
C GLY A 30 -2.94 -21.08 -12.28
N GLN A 31 -2.70 -21.65 -11.10
CA GLN A 31 -3.46 -22.80 -10.61
C GLN A 31 -4.82 -22.30 -10.11
N LEU A 32 -5.88 -23.03 -10.46
CA LEU A 32 -7.25 -22.67 -10.13
C LEU A 32 -8.00 -23.88 -9.60
N LEU A 33 -8.46 -23.79 -8.36
CA LEU A 33 -9.27 -24.78 -7.70
C LEU A 33 -10.73 -24.33 -7.73
N VAL A 34 -11.60 -25.10 -8.39
CA VAL A 34 -13.02 -24.83 -8.53
C VAL A 34 -13.82 -25.89 -7.80
N ILE A 35 -14.69 -25.47 -6.89
CA ILE A 35 -15.47 -26.36 -6.03
C ILE A 35 -16.89 -25.86 -5.95
N ASN A 36 -17.85 -26.74 -6.18
CA ASN A 36 -19.24 -26.48 -5.83
C ASN A 36 -19.45 -26.88 -4.36
N LEU A 37 -19.81 -25.91 -3.53
CA LEU A 37 -20.04 -26.10 -2.10
C LEU A 37 -21.24 -27.02 -1.91
N GLY A 38 -20.97 -28.22 -1.38
CA GLY A 38 -21.94 -29.33 -1.26
C GLY A 38 -21.46 -30.60 -1.94
N ASP A 39 -20.58 -30.49 -2.92
CA ASP A 39 -19.96 -31.64 -3.59
C ASP A 39 -18.71 -32.10 -2.84
N ARG A 40 -18.45 -33.41 -2.89
CA ARG A 40 -17.21 -34.00 -2.35
C ARG A 40 -16.04 -33.95 -3.34
N GLN A 41 -16.29 -33.48 -4.56
CA GLN A 41 -15.26 -33.36 -5.59
C GLN A 41 -15.13 -31.93 -6.07
N GLY A 42 -13.90 -31.53 -6.33
CA GLY A 42 -13.55 -30.28 -6.99
C GLY A 42 -12.70 -30.55 -8.23
N ALA A 43 -12.44 -29.50 -9.00
CA ALA A 43 -11.55 -29.55 -10.15
C ALA A 43 -10.34 -28.63 -9.91
N LEU A 44 -9.14 -29.20 -10.00
CA LEU A 44 -7.88 -28.45 -10.01
C LEU A 44 -7.42 -28.25 -11.45
N HIS A 45 -7.45 -27.02 -11.90
CA HIS A 45 -6.91 -26.60 -13.18
C HIS A 45 -5.46 -26.18 -12.99
N LEU A 46 -4.56 -26.82 -13.73
CA LEU A 46 -3.14 -26.46 -13.79
C LEU A 46 -2.85 -25.80 -15.14
N PRO A 47 -1.94 -24.82 -15.22
CA PRO A 47 -1.58 -24.18 -16.48
C PRO A 47 -1.15 -25.21 -17.54
N GLY A 48 -1.83 -25.20 -18.69
CA GLY A 48 -1.51 -26.07 -19.83
C GLY A 48 -1.85 -27.55 -19.65
N ALA A 49 -2.65 -27.92 -18.64
CA ALA A 49 -3.11 -29.28 -18.43
C ALA A 49 -4.63 -29.36 -18.31
N ASP A 50 -5.18 -30.55 -18.56
CA ASP A 50 -6.61 -30.81 -18.37
C ASP A 50 -7.01 -30.73 -16.88
N PRO A 51 -8.27 -30.36 -16.56
CA PRO A 51 -8.73 -30.26 -15.19
C PRO A 51 -8.61 -31.61 -14.47
N LYS A 52 -7.91 -31.62 -13.34
CA LYS A 52 -7.74 -32.80 -12.51
C LYS A 52 -8.83 -32.87 -11.43
N PRO A 53 -9.63 -33.94 -11.35
CA PRO A 53 -10.57 -34.10 -10.25
C PRO A 53 -9.81 -34.30 -8.94
N ILE A 54 -10.28 -33.65 -7.88
CA ILE A 54 -9.72 -33.76 -6.54
C ILE A 54 -10.82 -34.09 -5.53
N ASP A 55 -10.46 -34.80 -4.47
CA ASP A 55 -11.35 -35.00 -3.32
C ASP A 55 -11.15 -33.85 -2.32
N VAL A 56 -12.21 -33.07 -2.10
CA VAL A 56 -12.18 -31.90 -1.20
C VAL A 56 -12.06 -32.30 0.27
N SER A 57 -12.29 -33.57 0.59
CA SER A 57 -12.14 -34.15 1.92
C SER A 57 -10.68 -34.38 2.31
N GLU A 58 -9.76 -34.34 1.33
CA GLU A 58 -8.32 -34.41 1.62
C GLU A 58 -7.91 -33.21 2.48
N VAL A 59 -7.13 -33.47 3.52
CA VAL A 59 -6.83 -32.49 4.59
C VAL A 59 -6.26 -31.18 4.04
N HIS A 60 -5.37 -31.22 3.05
CA HIS A 60 -4.79 -30.00 2.50
C HIS A 60 -5.80 -29.17 1.70
N TYR A 61 -6.68 -29.81 0.92
CA TYR A 61 -7.72 -29.11 0.18
C TYR A 61 -8.78 -28.58 1.15
N CYS A 62 -9.24 -29.39 2.10
CA CYS A 62 -10.21 -28.97 3.11
C CYS A 62 -9.75 -27.72 3.87
N ASN A 63 -8.49 -27.68 4.30
CA ASN A 63 -7.95 -26.52 5.01
C ASN A 63 -7.78 -25.28 4.11
N LEU A 64 -7.34 -25.46 2.86
CA LEU A 64 -7.24 -24.37 1.89
C LEU A 64 -8.62 -23.79 1.56
N ILE A 65 -9.62 -24.65 1.41
CA ILE A 65 -11.03 -24.28 1.17
C ILE A 65 -11.55 -23.48 2.35
N GLN A 66 -11.32 -23.95 3.57
CA GLN A 66 -11.73 -23.25 4.77
C GLN A 66 -11.06 -21.87 4.89
N ALA A 67 -9.76 -21.78 4.60
CA ALA A 67 -9.04 -20.50 4.57
C ALA A 67 -9.62 -19.55 3.51
N GLY A 68 -9.91 -20.05 2.31
CA GLY A 68 -10.53 -19.26 1.24
C GLY A 68 -11.95 -18.80 1.57
N MET A 69 -12.77 -19.66 2.18
CA MET A 69 -14.11 -19.31 2.65
C MET A 69 -14.06 -18.23 3.72
N ASN A 70 -13.19 -18.39 4.72
CA ASN A 70 -13.01 -17.38 5.76
C ASN A 70 -12.57 -16.03 5.17
N ALA A 71 -11.67 -16.04 4.17
CA ALA A 71 -11.24 -14.82 3.50
C ALA A 71 -12.38 -14.13 2.75
N VAL A 72 -13.23 -14.89 2.06
CA VAL A 72 -14.42 -14.36 1.39
C VAL A 72 -15.43 -13.82 2.40
N ASP A 73 -15.72 -14.56 3.47
CA ASP A 73 -16.66 -14.15 4.51
C ASP A 73 -16.20 -12.86 5.19
N LEU A 74 -14.90 -12.76 5.51
CA LEU A 74 -14.30 -11.53 6.04
C LEU A 74 -14.44 -10.37 5.05
N GLN A 75 -14.10 -10.57 3.77
CA GLN A 75 -14.25 -9.51 2.76
C GLN A 75 -15.70 -9.03 2.63
N GLN A 76 -16.67 -9.95 2.63
CA GLN A 76 -18.09 -9.61 2.57
C GLN A 76 -18.56 -8.86 3.83
N LEU A 77 -18.11 -9.29 5.01
CA LEU A 77 -18.43 -8.63 6.26
C LEU A 77 -17.85 -7.22 6.31
N THR A 78 -16.60 -7.04 5.91
CA THR A 78 -15.95 -5.71 5.83
C THR A 78 -16.71 -4.79 4.86
N GLN A 79 -17.13 -5.29 3.69
CA GLN A 79 -17.95 -4.50 2.75
C GLN A 79 -19.30 -4.12 3.35
N LEU A 80 -19.96 -5.04 4.07
CA LEU A 80 -21.24 -4.76 4.71
C LEU A 80 -21.09 -3.71 5.82
N LEU A 81 -20.02 -3.77 6.62
CA LEU A 81 -19.74 -2.79 7.66
C LEU A 81 -19.54 -1.39 7.05
N LEU A 82 -18.72 -1.28 6.00
CA LEU A 82 -18.51 -0.01 5.29
C LEU A 82 -19.84 0.60 4.80
N GLN A 83 -20.71 -0.22 4.19
CA GLN A 83 -22.03 0.24 3.74
C GLN A 83 -22.95 0.69 4.90
N LYS A 84 -22.82 0.05 6.08
CA LYS A 84 -23.60 0.43 7.26
C LYS A 84 -23.11 1.74 7.83
N ASP A 85 -21.81 1.97 7.85
CA ASP A 85 -21.21 3.22 8.31
C ASP A 85 -21.62 4.40 7.41
N ASP A 86 -21.59 4.20 6.09
CA ASP A 86 -22.09 5.20 5.12
C ASP A 86 -23.58 5.53 5.36
N CYS A 87 -24.41 4.52 5.62
CA CYS A 87 -25.82 4.70 5.91
C CYS A 87 -26.06 5.45 7.23
N LEU A 88 -25.29 5.14 8.27
CA LEU A 88 -25.35 5.83 9.56
C LEU A 88 -24.91 7.29 9.43
N ALA A 89 -23.86 7.56 8.65
CA ALA A 89 -23.41 8.93 8.37
C ALA A 89 -24.50 9.73 7.65
N ALA A 90 -25.16 9.15 6.65
CA ALA A 90 -26.29 9.79 5.96
C ALA A 90 -27.47 10.08 6.89
N GLN A 91 -27.87 9.12 7.74
CA GLN A 91 -28.94 9.33 8.73
C GLN A 91 -28.58 10.39 9.77
N ALA A 92 -27.32 10.46 10.20
CA ALA A 92 -26.85 11.48 11.13
C ALA A 92 -26.97 12.89 10.53
N GLN A 93 -26.66 13.05 9.23
CA GLN A 93 -26.86 14.31 8.51
C GLN A 93 -28.33 14.69 8.41
N GLU A 94 -29.23 13.74 8.12
CA GLU A 94 -30.67 13.99 8.07
C GLU A 94 -31.23 14.41 9.44
N LEU A 95 -30.82 13.73 10.51
CA LEU A 95 -31.20 14.09 11.88
C LEU A 95 -30.72 15.50 12.25
N GLN A 96 -29.53 15.90 11.81
CA GLN A 96 -29.03 17.24 12.04
C GLN A 96 -29.86 18.28 11.29
N ALA A 97 -30.19 18.05 10.02
CA ALA A 97 -31.03 18.94 9.24
C ALA A 97 -32.44 19.11 9.85
N LEU A 98 -33.03 18.02 10.35
CA LEU A 98 -34.31 18.06 11.07
C LEU A 98 -34.22 18.85 12.38
N ARG A 99 -33.13 18.68 13.15
CA ARG A 99 -32.90 19.47 14.37
C ARG A 99 -32.78 20.96 14.08
N ASP A 100 -32.05 21.33 13.03
CA ASP A 100 -31.90 22.72 12.61
C ASP A 100 -33.25 23.32 12.17
N GLN A 101 -34.08 22.53 11.48
CA GLN A 101 -35.43 22.96 11.09
C GLN A 101 -36.36 23.16 12.29
N VAL A 102 -36.33 22.26 13.28
CA VAL A 102 -37.09 22.40 14.53
C VAL A 102 -36.65 23.67 15.26
N ALA A 103 -35.34 23.90 15.39
CA ALA A 103 -34.80 25.09 16.03
C ALA A 103 -35.25 26.39 15.33
N GLN A 104 -35.25 26.42 14.00
CA GLN A 104 -35.76 27.55 13.21
C GLN A 104 -37.25 27.79 13.45
N LEU A 105 -38.07 26.74 13.46
CA LEU A 105 -39.51 26.85 13.70
C LEU A 105 -39.82 27.32 15.13
N GLU A 106 -39.05 26.88 16.13
CA GLU A 106 -39.17 27.36 17.51
C GLU A 106 -38.83 28.86 17.61
N GLN A 107 -37.76 29.30 16.94
CA GLN A 107 -37.38 30.71 16.89
C GLN A 107 -38.45 31.57 16.19
N GLN A 108 -39.04 31.08 15.10
CA GLN A 108 -40.17 31.75 14.45
C GLN A 108 -41.38 31.85 15.37
N ARG A 109 -41.75 30.77 16.07
CA ARG A 109 -42.85 30.80 17.05
C ARG A 109 -42.62 31.84 18.13
N GLN A 110 -41.40 31.90 18.69
CA GLN A 110 -41.05 32.90 19.69
C GLN A 110 -41.20 34.33 19.16
N SER A 111 -40.75 34.59 17.93
CA SER A 111 -40.86 35.91 17.27
C SER A 111 -42.31 36.33 16.97
N LEU A 112 -43.17 35.37 16.65
CA LEU A 112 -44.60 35.58 16.40
C LEU A 112 -45.35 35.88 17.71
N THR A 113 -45.00 35.19 18.81
CA THR A 113 -45.56 35.49 20.14
C THR A 113 -45.10 36.84 20.71
N SER A 114 -43.92 37.34 20.35
CA SER A 114 -43.45 38.68 20.73
C SER A 114 -44.07 39.82 19.90
N SER A 115 -44.81 39.50 18.84
CA SER A 115 -45.37 40.49 17.89
C SER A 115 -46.88 40.73 18.08
N GLN A 116 -47.49 40.27 19.18
CA GLN A 116 -48.88 40.56 19.51
C GLN A 116 -48.98 41.90 20.28
N PRO A 117 -49.59 42.97 19.72
CA PRO A 117 -49.57 44.29 20.35
C PRO A 117 -50.73 44.47 21.34
N ALA A 118 -50.39 44.80 22.58
CA ALA A 118 -51.28 45.59 23.43
C ALA A 118 -51.39 47.02 22.85
N SER A 119 -52.62 47.49 22.62
CA SER A 119 -52.93 48.88 22.27
C SER A 119 -53.40 49.66 23.52
N PRO A 120 -53.55 51.01 23.49
CA PRO A 120 -52.70 52.05 22.89
C PRO A 120 -52.51 53.29 23.82
N SER A 121 -51.49 54.15 23.61
CA SER A 121 -51.44 55.61 23.93
C SER A 121 -50.05 56.24 23.65
N PRO A 122 -49.91 57.55 23.38
CA PRO A 122 -49.67 58.07 22.03
C PRO A 122 -48.41 58.99 21.95
N PRO A 123 -48.29 59.90 20.94
CA PRO A 123 -47.30 59.85 19.87
C PRO A 123 -46.08 60.76 20.09
N GLN A 124 -44.88 60.34 19.65
CA GLN A 124 -43.83 61.27 19.24
C GLN A 124 -43.05 60.73 18.03
N SER A 125 -43.19 61.44 16.91
CA SER A 125 -42.31 61.45 15.74
C SER A 125 -41.02 62.26 16.04
N PRO A 126 -40.08 62.46 15.10
CA PRO A 126 -39.51 61.57 14.08
C PRO A 126 -37.95 61.59 14.09
N SER A 127 -37.28 60.61 13.49
CA SER A 127 -35.96 60.74 12.83
C SER A 127 -35.72 59.46 12.02
N THR A 128 -36.02 59.43 10.72
CA THR A 128 -35.14 59.81 9.60
C THR A 128 -33.81 59.04 9.58
N SER A 129 -33.72 57.97 8.78
CA SER A 129 -32.81 57.84 7.63
C SER A 129 -32.64 56.38 7.18
N SER A 130 -33.03 56.13 5.93
CA SER A 130 -32.74 54.97 5.09
C SER A 130 -31.26 54.97 4.63
N PRO A 131 -30.81 54.18 3.63
CA PRO A 131 -31.08 52.79 3.24
C PRO A 131 -29.80 51.98 2.91
N GLY A 132 -29.93 50.65 2.77
CA GLY A 132 -29.49 49.97 1.54
C GLY A 132 -28.15 49.19 1.57
N SER A 133 -28.24 47.88 1.28
CA SER A 133 -27.51 47.12 0.24
C SER A 133 -27.72 45.62 0.50
N GLN A 134 -28.50 44.90 -0.33
CA GLN A 134 -28.06 44.12 -1.51
C GLN A 134 -27.05 43.02 -1.14
N VAL A 135 -27.48 41.76 -0.97
CA VAL A 135 -27.64 40.69 -1.99
C VAL A 135 -26.40 40.51 -2.87
N SER A 136 -25.72 39.37 -2.70
CA SER A 136 -24.90 38.74 -3.73
C SER A 136 -24.93 37.21 -3.57
N ALA A 137 -25.25 36.55 -4.67
CA ALA A 137 -25.21 35.11 -4.87
C ALA A 137 -23.82 34.69 -5.40
N PRO A 138 -23.36 33.44 -5.18
CA PRO A 138 -22.15 32.93 -5.82
C PRO A 138 -22.47 32.17 -7.14
N ASN A 139 -21.66 32.46 -8.15
CA ASN A 139 -21.58 31.77 -9.45
C ASN A 139 -20.67 30.52 -9.33
N PRO A 140 -20.97 29.41 -10.03
CA PRO A 140 -20.03 28.31 -10.24
C PRO A 140 -19.33 28.42 -11.60
N VAL A 141 -18.03 28.14 -11.65
CA VAL A 141 -17.28 27.95 -12.91
C VAL A 141 -16.51 26.63 -12.83
N ALA A 142 -16.61 25.88 -13.93
CA ALA A 142 -16.15 24.51 -14.16
C ALA A 142 -14.61 24.38 -14.31
N PRO A 143 -14.07 23.15 -14.16
CA PRO A 143 -12.64 22.87 -14.29
C PRO A 143 -12.18 22.69 -15.74
N GLU A 144 -10.97 23.18 -16.01
CA GLU A 144 -10.26 23.16 -17.29
C GLU A 144 -9.46 21.85 -17.46
N ALA A 145 -9.41 21.36 -18.69
CA ALA A 145 -8.91 20.05 -19.09
C ALA A 145 -7.36 19.98 -19.17
N VAL A 146 -6.81 18.85 -18.74
CA VAL A 146 -5.39 18.48 -18.87
C VAL A 146 -5.20 17.64 -20.15
N PRO A 147 -4.23 17.93 -21.05
CA PRO A 147 -3.88 17.03 -22.13
C PRO A 147 -2.91 15.94 -21.65
N SER A 148 -3.30 14.68 -21.86
CA SER A 148 -2.48 13.50 -21.70
C SER A 148 -1.50 13.36 -22.86
N HIS A 149 -0.19 13.43 -22.59
CA HIS A 149 0.84 12.94 -23.49
C HIS A 149 1.05 11.44 -23.24
N ALA A 150 0.51 10.61 -24.13
CA ALA A 150 0.88 9.21 -24.24
C ALA A 150 2.33 9.15 -24.77
N VAL A 151 3.23 8.61 -23.94
CA VAL A 151 4.58 8.24 -24.37
C VAL A 151 4.48 6.92 -25.11
N ASP A 152 4.97 6.95 -26.34
CA ASP A 152 5.06 5.83 -27.28
C ASP A 152 6.11 4.82 -26.75
N GLU A 153 5.69 3.85 -25.93
CA GLU A 153 6.48 2.66 -25.60
C GLU A 153 6.39 1.64 -26.73
N THR A 154 7.08 1.91 -27.84
CA THR A 154 7.40 0.85 -28.83
C THR A 154 8.81 1.03 -29.35
N ALA A 155 9.79 0.49 -28.61
CA ALA A 155 11.11 0.20 -29.15
C ALA A 155 11.72 -1.04 -28.47
N GLU A 156 11.81 -2.11 -29.27
CA GLU A 156 12.89 -3.12 -29.30
C GLU A 156 12.91 -4.24 -28.26
N ALA A 157 12.04 -5.21 -28.54
CA ALA A 157 12.17 -6.60 -28.09
C ALA A 157 13.45 -7.26 -28.63
N GLN A 158 14.54 -7.20 -27.86
CA GLN A 158 15.51 -8.29 -27.85
C GLN A 158 14.89 -9.47 -27.07
N ALA A 159 14.66 -10.58 -27.76
CA ALA A 159 13.99 -11.76 -27.22
C ALA A 159 14.83 -12.46 -26.15
N CYS A 160 14.79 -11.94 -24.92
CA CYS A 160 15.18 -12.69 -23.74
C CYS A 160 14.10 -13.77 -23.49
N ASP A 161 14.49 -15.02 -23.25
CA ASP A 161 13.53 -16.09 -22.94
C ASP A 161 12.85 -15.76 -21.60
N PRO A 162 11.52 -15.46 -21.59
CA PRO A 162 10.83 -15.05 -20.38
C PRO A 162 10.90 -16.11 -19.27
N LYS A 163 10.97 -17.40 -19.64
CA LYS A 163 11.08 -18.49 -18.66
C LYS A 163 12.46 -18.55 -18.01
N ALA A 164 13.52 -18.21 -18.75
CA ALA A 164 14.87 -18.16 -18.21
C ALA A 164 15.03 -17.01 -17.21
N LEU A 165 14.47 -15.83 -17.51
CA LEU A 165 14.42 -14.69 -16.59
C LEU A 165 13.64 -15.03 -15.31
N GLU A 166 12.47 -15.62 -15.45
CA GLU A 166 11.66 -16.05 -14.31
C GLU A 166 12.44 -17.04 -13.43
N GLN A 167 13.11 -18.02 -14.03
CA GLN A 167 13.91 -18.99 -13.30
C GLN A 167 15.11 -18.34 -12.58
N GLN A 168 15.78 -17.37 -13.20
CA GLN A 168 16.86 -16.61 -12.58
C GLN A 168 16.39 -15.83 -11.36
N VAL A 169 15.29 -15.08 -11.49
CA VAL A 169 14.70 -14.32 -10.39
C VAL A 169 14.26 -15.25 -9.27
N ARG A 170 13.59 -16.34 -9.61
CA ARG A 170 13.13 -17.35 -8.66
C ARG A 170 14.29 -17.99 -7.90
N GLN A 171 15.42 -18.26 -8.56
CA GLN A 171 16.63 -18.74 -7.88
C GLN A 171 17.21 -17.70 -6.92
N ALA A 172 17.21 -16.43 -7.30
CA ALA A 172 17.73 -15.34 -6.47
C ALA A 172 16.87 -15.13 -5.21
N VAL A 173 15.55 -15.05 -5.37
CA VAL A 173 14.59 -14.85 -4.27
C VAL A 173 14.35 -16.13 -3.47
N GLY A 174 14.50 -17.30 -4.07
CA GLY A 174 14.23 -18.59 -3.44
C GLY A 174 12.74 -18.95 -3.47
N ASP A 175 12.47 -20.26 -3.58
CA ASP A 175 11.12 -20.80 -3.81
C ASP A 175 10.09 -20.34 -2.78
N GLN A 176 10.44 -20.37 -1.49
CA GLN A 176 9.49 -20.05 -0.43
C GLN A 176 8.99 -18.60 -0.55
N ALA A 177 9.92 -17.66 -0.75
CA ALA A 177 9.55 -16.26 -0.92
C ALA A 177 8.84 -16.04 -2.26
N TRP A 178 9.32 -16.65 -3.34
CA TRP A 178 8.72 -16.55 -4.68
C TRP A 178 7.22 -16.84 -4.68
N PHE A 179 6.79 -17.91 -4.01
CA PHE A 179 5.38 -18.31 -3.96
C PHE A 179 4.49 -17.44 -3.05
N CYS A 180 5.09 -16.54 -2.26
CA CYS A 180 4.35 -15.56 -1.46
C CYS A 180 4.11 -14.23 -2.21
N LEU A 181 4.90 -13.94 -3.26
CA LEU A 181 4.80 -12.68 -3.99
C LEU A 181 3.60 -12.68 -4.95
N SER A 182 3.07 -11.50 -5.22
CA SER A 182 2.03 -11.29 -6.23
C SER A 182 2.58 -11.43 -7.66
N ALA A 183 1.69 -11.71 -8.63
CA ALA A 183 2.05 -11.83 -10.05
C ALA A 183 2.66 -10.52 -10.62
N ALA A 184 2.15 -9.37 -10.17
CA ALA A 184 2.73 -8.07 -10.52
C ALA A 184 4.18 -7.97 -10.04
N THR A 185 4.49 -8.51 -8.86
CA THR A 185 5.85 -8.51 -8.32
C THR A 185 6.76 -9.45 -9.09
N HIS A 186 6.28 -10.63 -9.51
CA HIS A 186 7.03 -11.47 -10.44
C HIS A 186 7.38 -10.73 -11.72
N THR A 187 6.42 -9.96 -12.26
CA THR A 187 6.59 -9.18 -13.48
C THR A 187 7.67 -8.11 -13.31
N ASP A 188 7.62 -7.32 -12.23
CA ASP A 188 8.62 -6.27 -12.00
C ASP A 188 10.00 -6.82 -11.72
N LEU A 189 10.11 -7.93 -10.99
CA LEU A 189 11.41 -8.56 -10.77
C LEU A 189 12.01 -9.07 -12.09
N CYS A 190 11.20 -9.62 -12.99
CA CYS A 190 11.66 -10.00 -14.33
C CYS A 190 12.05 -8.79 -15.18
N ARG A 191 11.26 -7.70 -15.12
CA ARG A 191 11.59 -6.42 -15.78
C ARG A 191 12.89 -5.83 -15.25
N ALA A 192 13.11 -5.87 -13.94
CA ALA A 192 14.35 -5.43 -13.32
C ALA A 192 15.57 -6.18 -13.87
N CYS A 193 15.48 -7.51 -14.02
CA CYS A 193 16.54 -8.30 -14.63
C CYS A 193 16.73 -7.96 -16.12
N HIS A 194 15.65 -7.81 -16.88
CA HIS A 194 15.74 -7.41 -18.28
C HIS A 194 16.42 -6.05 -18.46
N HIS A 195 16.01 -5.04 -17.69
CA HIS A 195 16.62 -3.70 -17.74
C HIS A 195 18.05 -3.69 -17.21
N GLN A 196 18.41 -4.58 -16.29
CA GLN A 196 19.81 -4.79 -15.89
C GLN A 196 20.66 -5.24 -17.08
N ASP A 197 20.19 -6.22 -17.85
CA ASP A 197 20.91 -6.73 -19.02
C ASP A 197 21.04 -5.65 -20.11
N LEU A 198 19.97 -4.88 -20.36
CA LEU A 198 20.00 -3.74 -21.29
C LEU A 198 21.02 -2.67 -20.85
N ALA A 199 21.01 -2.29 -19.58
CA ALA A 199 21.97 -1.33 -19.04
C ALA A 199 23.41 -1.86 -19.17
N GLN A 200 23.63 -3.14 -18.91
CA GLN A 200 24.94 -3.76 -19.03
C GLN A 200 25.44 -3.81 -20.48
N ASN A 201 24.57 -4.07 -21.45
CA ASN A 201 24.89 -4.03 -22.87
C ASN A 201 25.22 -2.59 -23.32
N SER A 202 24.41 -1.61 -22.91
CA SER A 202 24.66 -0.19 -23.18
C SER A 202 26.01 0.28 -22.59
N ALA A 203 26.38 -0.23 -21.42
CA ALA A 203 27.69 0.05 -20.81
C ALA A 203 28.87 -0.39 -21.70
N GLN A 204 28.72 -1.51 -22.42
CA GLN A 204 29.77 -2.04 -23.30
C GLN A 204 29.94 -1.17 -24.54
N GLU A 205 28.86 -0.54 -25.01
CA GLU A 205 28.87 0.31 -26.22
C GLU A 205 29.31 1.75 -25.92
N THR A 206 28.79 2.35 -24.84
CA THR A 206 28.96 3.78 -24.55
C THR A 206 29.95 4.07 -23.41
N GLY A 207 30.39 3.05 -22.68
CA GLY A 207 31.28 3.20 -21.52
C GLY A 207 30.58 3.68 -20.23
N HIS A 208 29.29 4.03 -20.31
CA HIS A 208 28.46 4.43 -19.19
C HIS A 208 27.13 3.67 -19.20
N ALA A 209 26.64 3.28 -18.03
CA ALA A 209 25.35 2.61 -17.91
C ALA A 209 24.57 3.19 -16.75
N ASP A 210 23.29 3.42 -17.01
CA ASP A 210 22.32 3.81 -16.02
C ASP A 210 21.42 2.63 -15.67
N TYR A 211 21.37 2.30 -14.39
CA TYR A 211 20.57 1.20 -13.86
C TYR A 211 19.27 1.69 -13.20
N SER A 212 18.91 2.97 -13.35
CA SER A 212 17.75 3.60 -12.71
C SER A 212 16.44 2.87 -13.03
N THR A 213 16.18 2.53 -14.30
CA THR A 213 14.98 1.77 -14.69
C THR A 213 14.95 0.37 -14.09
N ALA A 214 16.09 -0.30 -14.02
CA ALA A 214 16.16 -1.63 -13.38
C ALA A 214 15.87 -1.53 -11.87
N ALA A 215 16.36 -0.47 -11.22
CA ALA A 215 16.12 -0.23 -9.80
C ALA A 215 14.68 0.18 -9.50
N SER A 216 14.04 1.00 -10.34
CA SER A 216 12.66 1.44 -10.12
C SER A 216 11.71 0.25 -10.04
N HIS A 217 11.87 -0.75 -10.91
CA HIS A 217 11.11 -2.00 -10.83
C HIS A 217 11.35 -2.79 -9.53
N LEU A 218 12.59 -2.82 -9.02
CA LEU A 218 12.88 -3.45 -7.73
C LEU A 218 12.22 -2.72 -6.56
N ILE A 219 12.19 -1.38 -6.59
CA ILE A 219 11.54 -0.57 -5.56
C ILE A 219 10.01 -0.74 -5.61
N GLN A 220 9.41 -0.72 -6.80
CA GLN A 220 7.98 -0.96 -7.00
C GLN A 220 7.56 -2.34 -6.47
N ALA A 221 8.37 -3.36 -6.73
CA ALA A 221 8.19 -4.71 -6.18
C ALA A 221 8.21 -4.70 -4.65
N LEU A 222 9.17 -4.00 -4.03
CA LEU A 222 9.23 -3.89 -2.56
C LEU A 222 8.03 -3.12 -2.01
N GLU A 223 7.70 -1.96 -2.57
CA GLU A 223 6.59 -1.13 -2.08
C GLU A 223 5.26 -1.89 -2.15
N ARG A 224 5.04 -2.69 -3.20
CA ARG A 224 3.84 -3.50 -3.31
C ARG A 224 3.72 -4.59 -2.25
N GLU A 225 4.82 -5.28 -1.96
CA GLU A 225 4.78 -6.42 -1.03
C GLU A 225 5.01 -6.00 0.42
N LEU A 226 5.55 -4.80 0.64
CA LEU A 226 5.90 -4.29 1.96
C LEU A 226 5.09 -3.06 2.37
N TRP A 227 5.20 -1.98 1.60
CA TRP A 227 4.65 -0.69 1.99
C TRP A 227 3.12 -0.68 1.93
N HIS A 228 2.53 -1.09 0.80
CA HIS A 228 1.07 -1.07 0.66
C HIS A 228 0.33 -1.94 1.67
N PRO A 229 0.71 -3.21 1.91
CA PRO A 229 -0.01 -4.04 2.88
C PRO A 229 0.17 -3.53 4.31
N LEU A 230 1.31 -2.91 4.62
CA LEU A 230 1.55 -2.29 5.93
C LEU A 230 0.62 -1.09 6.15
N VAL A 231 0.54 -0.16 5.20
CA VAL A 231 -0.36 1.00 5.30
C VAL A 231 -1.81 0.54 5.43
N VAL A 232 -2.25 -0.37 4.55
CA VAL A 232 -3.61 -0.94 4.61
C VAL A 232 -3.88 -1.61 5.95
N GLY A 233 -2.94 -2.40 6.47
CA GLY A 233 -3.09 -3.10 7.74
C GLY A 233 -3.22 -2.14 8.94
N ILE A 234 -2.39 -1.09 8.98
CA ILE A 234 -2.44 -0.07 10.05
C ILE A 234 -3.76 0.71 9.97
N THR A 235 -4.19 1.11 8.77
CA THR A 235 -5.49 1.79 8.57
C THR A 235 -6.64 0.94 9.07
N GLN A 236 -6.68 -0.35 8.71
CA GLN A 236 -7.72 -1.27 9.14
C GLN A 236 -7.71 -1.46 10.67
N TYR A 237 -6.52 -1.69 11.26
CA TYR A 237 -6.39 -1.86 12.70
C TYR A 237 -6.90 -0.63 13.46
N GLY A 238 -6.49 0.59 13.06
CA GLY A 238 -6.95 1.82 13.73
C GLY A 238 -8.46 2.03 13.63
N GLN A 239 -9.07 1.66 12.50
CA GLN A 239 -10.53 1.70 12.33
C GLN A 239 -11.25 0.69 13.22
N GLU A 240 -10.74 -0.53 13.32
CA GLU A 240 -11.32 -1.61 14.12
C GLU A 240 -11.21 -1.34 15.63
N THR A 241 -10.07 -0.79 16.09
CA THR A 241 -9.85 -0.46 17.51
C THR A 241 -10.44 0.89 17.91
N GLN A 242 -10.86 1.72 16.94
CA GLN A 242 -11.27 3.11 17.14
C GLN A 242 -10.20 3.97 17.84
N ASP A 243 -8.93 3.60 17.65
CA ASP A 243 -7.78 4.34 18.19
C ASP A 243 -7.44 5.52 17.27
N GLN A 244 -7.68 6.73 17.76
CA GLN A 244 -7.46 7.97 17.00
C GLN A 244 -5.98 8.20 16.69
N ASP A 245 -5.06 7.77 17.55
CA ASP A 245 -3.63 7.96 17.33
C ASP A 245 -3.12 6.98 16.26
N MET A 246 -3.66 5.75 16.22
CA MET A 246 -3.41 4.80 15.11
C MET A 246 -3.96 5.30 13.78
N VAL A 247 -5.17 5.88 13.77
CA VAL A 247 -5.73 6.48 12.55
C VAL A 247 -4.87 7.64 12.07
N ALA A 248 -4.43 8.53 12.96
CA ALA A 248 -3.54 9.63 12.62
C ALA A 248 -2.18 9.15 12.06
N LEU A 249 -1.60 8.08 12.64
CA LEU A 249 -0.41 7.45 12.10
C LEU A 249 -0.65 6.88 10.69
N ALA A 250 -1.77 6.18 10.48
CA ALA A 250 -2.12 5.63 9.18
C ALA A 250 -2.27 6.72 8.09
N ASP A 251 -2.87 7.85 8.46
CA ASP A 251 -3.01 9.01 7.58
C ASP A 251 -1.64 9.63 7.25
N GLY A 252 -0.77 9.78 8.25
CA GLY A 252 0.59 10.27 8.05
C GLY A 252 1.40 9.36 7.12
N LEU A 253 1.31 8.05 7.32
CA LEU A 253 1.94 7.06 6.44
C LEU A 253 1.40 7.16 5.01
N SER A 254 0.08 7.24 4.84
CA SER A 254 -0.55 7.34 3.52
C SER A 254 -0.10 8.60 2.75
N GLN A 255 0.09 9.73 3.45
CA GLN A 255 0.59 10.98 2.85
C GLN A 255 2.06 10.90 2.43
N ALA A 256 2.86 10.07 3.09
CA ALA A 256 4.29 9.98 2.79
C ALA A 256 4.62 9.33 1.43
N ALA A 257 3.65 8.66 0.82
CA ALA A 257 3.73 8.02 -0.50
C ALA A 257 4.83 6.95 -0.69
N SER A 258 5.78 6.80 0.24
CA SER A 258 6.88 5.82 0.18
C SER A 258 7.29 5.31 1.56
N GLY A 259 7.80 4.07 1.59
CA GLY A 259 8.31 3.41 2.79
C GLY A 259 9.60 4.00 3.36
N ALA A 260 10.13 5.09 2.79
CA ALA A 260 11.28 5.82 3.33
C ALA A 260 11.06 6.35 4.76
N VAL A 261 9.81 6.43 5.22
CA VAL A 261 9.43 6.84 6.58
C VAL A 261 9.53 5.72 7.61
N LEU A 262 9.71 4.47 7.18
CA LEU A 262 9.74 3.31 8.08
C LEU A 262 10.97 3.23 9.01
N PRO A 263 12.20 3.52 8.58
CA PRO A 263 13.36 3.44 9.47
C PRO A 263 13.20 4.20 10.80
N PRO A 264 12.76 5.47 10.82
CA PRO A 264 12.50 6.19 12.08
C PRO A 264 11.27 5.71 12.85
N LEU A 265 10.40 4.89 12.28
CA LEU A 265 9.32 4.22 13.03
C LEU A 265 9.79 2.91 13.67
N LEU A 266 10.84 2.30 13.14
CA LEU A 266 11.34 1.00 13.57
C LEU A 266 12.46 1.10 14.59
N SER A 267 13.32 2.13 14.52
CA SER A 267 14.47 2.23 15.43
C SER A 267 14.90 3.66 15.73
N GLU A 268 15.47 3.90 16.92
CA GLU A 268 16.03 5.20 17.35
C GLU A 268 17.24 5.59 16.52
N SER A 269 17.92 4.59 15.94
CA SER A 269 19.04 4.85 15.05
C SER A 269 19.26 3.70 14.08
N TRP A 270 19.68 4.01 12.87
CA TRP A 270 19.93 3.01 11.83
C TRP A 270 21.18 3.34 11.01
N LYS A 271 21.61 2.37 10.20
CA LYS A 271 22.71 2.55 9.25
C LYS A 271 22.15 2.85 7.86
N ALA A 272 22.41 4.06 7.38
CA ALA A 272 22.10 4.50 6.04
C ALA A 272 23.37 4.56 5.17
N LEU A 273 23.24 4.59 3.85
CA LEU A 273 24.37 4.92 2.96
C LEU A 273 24.75 6.38 3.17
N SER A 274 26.06 6.64 3.24
CA SER A 274 26.52 8.02 3.41
C SER A 274 26.31 8.83 2.13
N VAL A 275 26.06 10.14 2.27
CA VAL A 275 25.92 11.05 1.11
C VAL A 275 27.16 11.01 0.20
N LYS A 276 28.34 10.85 0.81
CA LYS A 276 29.61 10.68 0.08
C LYS A 276 29.64 9.37 -0.71
N ALA A 277 29.13 8.29 -0.12
CA ALA A 277 29.04 7.00 -0.79
C ALA A 277 28.06 7.04 -1.96
N LEU A 278 26.89 7.66 -1.81
CA LEU A 278 25.90 7.79 -2.89
C LEU A 278 26.44 8.56 -4.10
N LYS A 279 27.36 9.50 -3.90
CA LYS A 279 28.00 10.26 -4.99
C LYS A 279 29.23 9.56 -5.60
N ALA A 280 29.70 8.45 -5.03
CA ALA A 280 30.97 7.81 -5.40
C ALA A 280 30.86 6.95 -6.69
N ALA A 281 31.87 7.04 -7.56
CA ALA A 281 31.89 6.35 -8.86
C ALA A 281 31.95 4.82 -8.74
N GLY A 282 32.66 4.34 -7.72
CA GLY A 282 32.71 2.94 -7.35
C GLY A 282 32.34 2.75 -5.89
N LYS A 283 32.10 1.50 -5.50
CA LYS A 283 31.77 1.14 -4.12
C LYS A 283 32.89 1.58 -3.15
N PRO A 284 32.61 2.48 -2.20
CA PRO A 284 33.60 2.92 -1.22
C PRO A 284 34.07 1.76 -0.33
N ARG A 285 35.38 1.73 -0.03
CA ARG A 285 35.96 0.76 0.92
C ARG A 285 35.82 1.20 2.39
N LYS A 286 35.69 2.50 2.63
CA LYS A 286 35.48 3.13 3.94
C LYS A 286 34.29 4.08 3.83
N ASP A 287 33.67 4.39 4.96
CA ASP A 287 32.58 5.38 5.08
C ASP A 287 31.39 5.09 4.15
N LEU A 288 31.14 3.80 3.86
CA LEU A 288 29.98 3.37 3.08
C LEU A 288 28.68 3.73 3.81
N HIS A 289 28.68 3.56 5.13
CA HIS A 289 27.52 3.80 5.97
C HIS A 289 27.75 4.99 6.89
N GLN A 290 26.67 5.67 7.22
CA GLN A 290 26.57 6.62 8.31
C GLN A 290 25.47 6.17 9.28
N ARG A 291 25.64 6.47 10.57
CA ARG A 291 24.55 6.33 11.55
C ARG A 291 23.64 7.54 11.39
N VAL A 292 22.34 7.29 11.37
CA VAL A 292 21.28 8.31 11.39
C VAL A 292 20.45 8.05 12.63
N ASP A 293 20.14 9.11 13.36
CA ASP A 293 19.29 9.04 14.55
C ASP A 293 17.90 9.60 14.19
N ALA A 294 16.87 9.11 14.86
CA ALA A 294 15.49 9.42 14.50
C ALA A 294 15.08 10.86 14.72
N ASP A 295 15.78 11.58 15.59
CA ASP A 295 15.58 13.00 15.83
C ASP A 295 16.05 13.85 14.63
N ASP A 296 16.88 13.29 13.74
CA ASP A 296 17.40 13.93 12.54
C ASP A 296 16.51 13.60 11.32
N THR A 297 15.22 13.88 11.44
CA THR A 297 14.18 13.52 10.44
C THR A 297 13.34 14.70 9.94
N ASP A 298 13.94 15.89 9.87
CA ASP A 298 13.30 17.11 9.37
C ASP A 298 12.80 17.01 7.91
N PHE A 299 13.23 15.99 7.18
CA PHE A 299 12.82 15.71 5.80
C PHE A 299 11.54 14.89 5.68
N LEU A 300 10.95 14.44 6.79
CA LEU A 300 9.72 13.64 6.79
C LEU A 300 8.47 14.51 6.66
N PRO A 301 7.40 13.99 6.04
CA PRO A 301 6.15 14.73 5.86
C PRO A 301 5.37 14.94 7.17
N PHE A 302 5.66 14.15 8.21
CA PHE A 302 5.11 14.32 9.55
C PHE A 302 6.15 13.97 10.61
N ARG A 303 5.97 14.51 11.80
CA ARG A 303 6.88 14.30 12.93
C ARG A 303 6.68 12.91 13.51
N ILE A 304 7.76 12.14 13.59
CA ILE A 304 7.77 10.81 14.20
C ILE A 304 8.41 10.90 15.58
N ASP A 305 7.76 10.31 16.58
CA ASP A 305 8.22 10.32 17.98
C ASP A 305 8.13 8.91 18.60
N ALA A 306 8.43 8.84 19.90
CA ALA A 306 8.38 7.60 20.66
C ALA A 306 7.00 6.93 20.66
N THR A 307 5.92 7.73 20.65
CA THR A 307 4.53 7.24 20.69
C THR A 307 4.21 6.47 19.42
N HIS A 308 4.55 7.02 18.25
CA HIS A 308 4.31 6.37 16.95
C HIS A 308 5.00 4.99 16.84
N ARG A 309 6.15 4.82 17.49
CA ARG A 309 6.88 3.54 17.49
C ARG A 309 6.21 2.50 18.38
N VAL A 310 5.70 2.92 19.54
CA VAL A 310 4.93 2.05 20.43
C VAL A 310 3.67 1.58 19.72
N LEU A 311 2.96 2.50 19.05
CA LEU A 311 1.79 2.19 18.24
C LEU A 311 2.09 1.20 17.11
N LEU A 312 3.19 1.43 16.37
CA LEU A 312 3.62 0.50 15.33
C LEU A 312 3.98 -0.87 15.92
N ASP A 313 4.71 -0.93 17.03
CA ASP A 313 5.10 -2.20 17.67
C ASP A 313 3.86 -2.99 18.14
N GLU A 314 2.88 -2.32 18.75
CA GLU A 314 1.61 -2.93 19.14
C GLU A 314 0.89 -3.56 17.95
N PHE A 315 0.74 -2.81 16.85
CA PHE A 315 0.15 -3.32 15.62
C PHE A 315 0.92 -4.54 15.08
N LEU A 316 2.25 -4.45 14.98
CA LEU A 316 3.06 -5.51 14.40
C LEU A 316 3.04 -6.80 15.22
N GLN A 317 2.85 -6.71 16.55
CA GLN A 317 2.69 -7.89 17.41
C GLN A 317 1.37 -8.61 17.19
N GLY A 318 0.29 -7.88 16.89
CA GLY A 318 -1.04 -8.43 16.59
C GLY A 318 -1.26 -8.81 15.12
N TRP A 319 -0.42 -8.33 14.22
CA TRP A 319 -0.62 -8.50 12.77
C TRP A 319 -0.21 -9.89 12.29
N ASP A 320 -1.18 -10.70 11.87
CA ASP A 320 -0.96 -12.03 11.28
C ASP A 320 -0.45 -11.93 9.84
N HIS A 321 0.70 -11.29 9.66
CA HIS A 321 1.41 -11.15 8.41
C HIS A 321 2.90 -11.46 8.59
N PRO A 322 3.58 -12.13 7.65
CA PRO A 322 5.01 -12.47 7.78
C PRO A 322 5.91 -11.26 8.04
N MET A 323 5.52 -10.07 7.56
CA MET A 323 6.22 -8.81 7.84
C MET A 323 6.22 -8.43 9.31
N GLY A 324 5.10 -8.62 10.02
CA GLY A 324 4.99 -8.28 11.45
C GLY A 324 6.12 -8.91 12.25
N ARG A 325 6.36 -10.21 11.99
CA ARG A 325 7.44 -10.98 12.62
C ARG A 325 8.83 -10.50 12.26
N TRP A 326 9.08 -10.14 11.01
CA TRP A 326 10.39 -9.66 10.58
C TRP A 326 10.71 -8.28 11.16
N LEU A 327 9.75 -7.36 11.10
CA LEU A 327 9.89 -5.99 11.59
C LEU A 327 10.07 -5.93 13.11
N THR A 328 9.40 -6.79 13.87
CA THR A 328 9.57 -6.89 15.33
C THR A 328 10.88 -7.58 15.72
N ALA A 329 11.17 -8.76 15.14
CA ALA A 329 12.33 -9.56 15.55
C ALA A 329 13.69 -8.94 15.22
N ALA A 330 13.76 -8.08 14.19
CA ALA A 330 15.01 -7.50 13.70
C ALA A 330 14.88 -6.01 13.37
N HIS A 331 14.14 -5.24 14.18
CA HIS A 331 13.80 -3.83 13.92
C HIS A 331 14.99 -2.94 13.51
N ASP A 332 16.14 -3.00 14.21
CA ASP A 332 17.35 -2.21 13.84
C ASP A 332 17.91 -2.58 12.46
N GLN A 333 17.93 -3.89 12.16
CA GLN A 333 18.42 -4.38 10.88
C GLN A 333 17.43 -4.09 9.76
N ALA A 334 16.13 -4.20 10.04
CA ALA A 334 15.06 -3.85 9.11
C ALA A 334 15.12 -2.36 8.77
N ALA A 335 15.18 -1.48 9.78
CA ALA A 335 15.35 -0.04 9.61
C ALA A 335 16.57 0.30 8.73
N SER A 336 17.72 -0.30 9.03
CA SER A 336 18.94 -0.09 8.25
C SER A 336 18.83 -0.60 6.80
N SER A 337 18.17 -1.74 6.59
CA SER A 337 18.03 -2.31 5.25
C SER A 337 17.05 -1.48 4.40
N LEU A 338 15.91 -1.09 4.99
CA LEU A 338 14.91 -0.26 4.34
C LEU A 338 15.46 1.13 4.02
N ALA A 339 16.18 1.77 4.95
CA ALA A 339 16.81 3.06 4.70
C ALA A 339 17.72 3.01 3.47
N GLN A 340 18.58 1.99 3.35
CA GLN A 340 19.48 1.86 2.21
C GLN A 340 18.75 1.57 0.90
N VAL A 341 17.70 0.74 0.94
CA VAL A 341 16.87 0.46 -0.24
C VAL A 341 16.18 1.72 -0.74
N PHE A 342 15.50 2.45 0.14
CA PHE A 342 14.79 3.66 -0.27
C PHE A 342 15.72 4.81 -0.66
N GLN A 343 16.91 4.93 -0.05
CA GLN A 343 17.93 5.88 -0.55
C GLN A 343 18.38 5.58 -1.98
N LEU A 344 18.58 4.30 -2.31
CA LEU A 344 18.93 3.89 -3.67
C LEU A 344 17.75 4.02 -4.63
N GLY A 345 16.52 3.82 -4.15
CA GLY A 345 15.30 4.07 -4.91
C GLY A 345 15.11 5.54 -5.24
N GLN A 346 15.30 6.44 -4.28
CA GLN A 346 15.24 7.88 -4.52
C GLN A 346 16.30 8.33 -5.53
N LEU A 347 17.51 7.75 -5.47
CA LEU A 347 18.56 8.02 -6.45
C LEU A 347 18.18 7.53 -7.87
N ALA A 348 17.36 6.48 -7.98
CA ALA A 348 16.88 5.97 -9.26
C ALA A 348 15.68 6.76 -9.83
N LEU A 349 15.01 7.58 -8.99
CA LEU A 349 13.91 8.46 -9.38
C LEU A 349 14.38 9.89 -9.71
N ASP A 350 15.61 10.24 -9.33
CA ASP A 350 16.20 11.55 -9.60
C ASP A 350 16.66 11.63 -11.07
N GLU A 351 15.99 12.46 -11.87
CA GLU A 351 16.26 12.64 -13.31
C GLU A 351 17.68 13.16 -13.60
N ASP A 352 18.28 13.87 -12.64
CA ASP A 352 19.63 14.42 -12.77
C ASP A 352 20.73 13.44 -12.29
N ALA A 353 20.32 12.28 -11.73
CA ALA A 353 21.23 11.27 -11.23
C ALA A 353 21.36 10.07 -12.17
N ILE A 354 22.50 9.39 -12.07
CA ILE A 354 22.74 8.11 -12.76
C ILE A 354 22.97 7.06 -11.69
N LEU A 355 22.15 6.01 -11.70
CA LEU A 355 22.33 4.89 -10.80
C LEU A 355 23.43 3.97 -11.33
N ARG A 356 24.53 3.91 -10.60
CA ARG A 356 25.74 3.16 -11.00
C ARG A 356 25.59 1.67 -10.72
N HIS A 357 26.33 0.87 -11.47
CA HIS A 357 26.31 -0.60 -11.35
C HIS A 357 26.45 -1.13 -9.91
N TRP A 358 27.40 -0.58 -9.13
CA TRP A 358 27.61 -1.05 -7.75
C TRP A 358 26.44 -0.70 -6.81
N GLN A 359 25.72 0.40 -7.09
CA GLN A 359 24.55 0.85 -6.34
C GLN A 359 23.37 -0.08 -6.63
N TYR A 360 23.14 -0.37 -7.91
CA TYR A 360 22.16 -1.35 -8.33
C TYR A 360 22.44 -2.75 -7.75
N GLN A 361 23.68 -3.24 -7.83
CA GLN A 361 24.06 -4.52 -7.23
C GLN A 361 23.82 -4.55 -5.72
N TRP A 362 24.04 -3.43 -5.03
CA TRP A 362 23.76 -3.33 -3.60
C TRP A 362 22.25 -3.39 -3.31
N LEU A 363 21.44 -2.65 -4.08
CA LEU A 363 19.98 -2.71 -4.01
C LEU A 363 19.46 -4.13 -4.25
N GLN A 364 19.93 -4.79 -5.30
CA GLN A 364 19.56 -6.17 -5.64
C GLN A 364 19.93 -7.15 -4.51
N GLN A 365 21.11 -7.00 -3.91
CA GLN A 365 21.54 -7.82 -2.75
C GLN A 365 20.67 -7.58 -1.51
N LEU A 366 20.30 -6.33 -1.23
CA LEU A 366 19.42 -6.00 -0.11
C LEU A 366 18.03 -6.61 -0.29
N LEU A 367 17.47 -6.58 -1.50
CA LEU A 367 16.11 -7.05 -1.79
C LEU A 367 16.00 -8.55 -1.98
N LEU A 368 16.78 -9.10 -2.92
CA LEU A 368 16.68 -10.49 -3.37
C LEU A 368 17.63 -11.40 -2.59
N GLY A 369 18.73 -10.84 -2.09
CA GLY A 369 19.82 -11.59 -1.45
C GLY A 369 20.99 -11.83 -2.40
N GLY A 370 22.11 -12.33 -1.87
CA GLY A 370 23.27 -12.71 -2.68
C GLY A 370 24.61 -12.68 -1.95
N GLY A 371 25.48 -13.65 -2.29
CA GLY A 371 26.87 -13.69 -1.84
C GLY A 371 27.04 -13.78 -0.30
N ARG A 372 27.94 -12.94 0.26
CA ARG A 372 28.31 -12.93 1.70
C ARG A 372 27.29 -12.22 2.61
N GLN A 373 26.29 -11.53 2.05
CA GLN A 373 25.37 -10.65 2.81
C GLN A 373 24.11 -11.38 3.35
N GLY A 374 23.94 -12.67 3.04
CA GLY A 374 22.83 -13.48 3.57
C GLY A 374 21.51 -13.29 2.82
N LYS A 375 20.39 -13.59 3.49
CA LYS A 375 19.04 -13.49 2.92
C LYS A 375 18.67 -12.03 2.57
N GLY A 376 18.03 -11.81 1.43
CA GLY A 376 17.43 -10.51 1.06
C GLY A 376 16.17 -10.18 1.87
N ILE A 377 15.64 -8.96 1.76
CA ILE A 377 14.42 -8.51 2.46
C ILE A 377 13.23 -9.43 2.11
N LEU A 378 13.01 -9.73 0.83
CA LEU A 378 11.89 -10.60 0.44
C LEU A 378 12.01 -12.00 1.04
N GLN A 379 13.24 -12.52 1.14
CA GLN A 379 13.54 -13.80 1.81
C GLN A 379 13.39 -13.73 3.34
N LYS A 380 13.69 -12.60 3.96
CA LYS A 380 13.52 -12.42 5.41
C LYS A 380 12.05 -12.34 5.80
N ILE A 381 11.22 -11.74 4.94
CA ILE A 381 9.77 -11.61 5.17
C ILE A 381 9.07 -12.93 4.88
N PHE A 382 9.31 -13.53 3.71
CA PHE A 382 8.50 -14.64 3.20
C PHE A 382 9.20 -16.03 3.25
N GLY A 383 10.50 -16.07 3.52
CA GLY A 383 11.36 -17.26 3.39
C GLY A 383 11.79 -17.93 4.69
#